data_AF-A0A2E3AYI1-F1
#
_entry.id   AF-A0A2E3AYI1-F1
#
_cell.length_a   1.000
_cell.length_b   1.000
_cell.length_c   1.000
_cell.angle_alpha   90.00
_cell.angle_beta   90.00
_cell.angle_gamma   90.00
#
_symmetry.space_group_name_H-M   'P 1'
#
loop_
_entity.id
_entity.type
_entity.pdbx_description
1 polymer ?
#
loop_
_entity_poly.entity_id
_entity_poly.type
_entity_poly.pdbx_seq_one_letter_code
_entity_poly.pdbx_strand_id
1 'polypeptide(L)' 'MTKTSLKIGPLPDKTPQKLTVLIEPSLASELEDYARVHSQLHGEDAAVSVLVPHMLEAFLASDSGFRKARRSLIAAKAQ' A
#
# COMPACT_ATOMS: atom_id res chain seq x y z
N MET A 1 -23.13 -32.39 -16.92
CA MET A 1 -23.42 -30.96 -16.67
C MET A 1 -22.17 -30.17 -17.00
N THR A 2 -22.17 -29.43 -18.10
CA THR A 2 -20.99 -28.67 -18.58
C THR A 2 -20.79 -27.44 -17.70
N LYS A 3 -19.67 -27.41 -16.98
CA LYS A 3 -19.29 -26.33 -16.07
C LYS A 3 -18.89 -25.11 -16.90
N THR A 4 -19.73 -24.08 -16.92
CA THR A 4 -19.42 -22.80 -17.57
C THR A 4 -18.16 -22.20 -16.96
N SER A 5 -17.06 -22.15 -17.69
CA SER A 5 -15.82 -21.50 -17.24
C SER A 5 -15.83 -20.04 -17.70
N LEU A 6 -15.78 -19.13 -16.74
CA LEU A 6 -15.53 -17.71 -17.02
C LEU A 6 -14.01 -17.51 -17.12
N LYS A 7 -13.58 -16.68 -18.07
CA LYS A 7 -12.16 -16.26 -18.18
C LYS A 7 -11.71 -15.41 -16.98
N ILE A 8 -12.67 -14.81 -16.28
CA ILE A 8 -12.43 -14.12 -15.02
C ILE A 8 -12.56 -15.14 -13.89
N GLY A 9 -11.45 -15.35 -13.17
CA GLY A 9 -11.44 -16.09 -11.92
C GLY A 9 -12.14 -15.30 -10.80
N PRO A 10 -12.12 -15.81 -9.56
CA PRO A 10 -12.56 -15.04 -8.41
C PRO A 10 -11.84 -13.69 -8.34
N LEU A 11 -12.58 -12.64 -8.01
CA LEU A 11 -12.01 -11.30 -7.84
C LEU A 11 -10.96 -11.33 -6.71
N PRO A 12 -9.88 -10.54 -6.82
CA PRO A 12 -8.91 -10.42 -5.75
C PRO A 12 -9.60 -9.92 -4.48
N ASP A 13 -9.21 -10.46 -3.34
CA ASP A 13 -9.67 -9.95 -2.04
C ASP A 13 -9.17 -8.51 -1.87
N LYS A 14 -10.10 -7.58 -1.68
CA LYS A 14 -9.86 -6.16 -1.47
C LYS A 14 -10.19 -5.72 -0.05
N THR A 15 -10.39 -6.66 0.87
CA THR A 15 -10.72 -6.37 2.25
C THR A 15 -9.56 -5.56 2.87
N PRO A 16 -9.78 -4.30 3.27
CA PRO A 16 -8.74 -3.50 3.89
C PRO A 16 -8.31 -4.15 5.21
N GLN A 17 -7.01 -4.30 5.43
CA GLN A 17 -6.47 -4.77 6.70
C GLN A 17 -6.07 -3.59 7.57
N LYS A 18 -6.59 -3.55 8.80
CA LYS A 18 -6.21 -2.53 9.79
C LYS A 18 -4.82 -2.84 10.32
N LEU A 19 -3.90 -1.90 10.17
CA LEU A 19 -2.57 -1.93 10.79
C LEU A 19 -2.48 -0.78 11.80
N THR A 20 -2.16 -1.10 13.06
CA THR A 20 -1.86 -0.10 14.09
C THR A 20 -0.35 -0.08 14.33
N VAL A 21 0.27 1.09 14.24
CA VAL A 21 1.71 1.29 14.52
C VAL A 21 1.90 2.39 15.56
N LEU A 22 2.96 2.28 16.35
CA LEU A 22 3.47 3.37 17.15
C LEU A 22 4.63 4.01 16.39
N ILE A 23 4.65 5.33 16.33
CA ILE A 23 5.70 6.11 15.67
C ILE A 23 6.27 7.12 16.66
N GLU A 24 7.54 7.45 16.47
CA GLU A 24 8.21 8.47 17.28
C GLU A 24 7.61 9.87 17.01
N PRO A 25 7.65 10.78 18.00
CA PRO A 25 7.09 12.13 17.85
C PRO A 25 7.67 12.92 16.67
N SER A 26 8.94 12.71 16.34
CA SER A 26 9.58 13.37 15.19
C SER A 26 8.92 12.97 13.87
N LEU A 27 8.71 11.66 13.66
CA LEU A 27 8.04 11.16 12.46
C LEU A 27 6.58 11.61 12.39
N ALA A 28 5.88 11.67 13.53
CA ALA A 28 4.52 12.19 13.57
C ALA A 28 4.46 13.65 13.08
N SER A 29 5.37 14.51 13.56
CA SER A 29 5.46 15.91 13.13
C SER A 29 5.78 16.04 11.64
N GLU A 30 6.73 15.24 11.13
CA GLU A 30 7.09 15.26 9.71
C GLU A 30 5.93 14.84 8.81
N LEU A 31 5.13 13.85 9.23
CA LEU A 31 3.96 13.41 8.49
C LEU A 31 2.85 14.47 8.49
N GLU A 32 2.64 15.17 9.61
CA GLU A 32 1.70 16.30 9.67
C GLU A 32 2.11 17.45 8.76
N ASP A 33 3.40 17.80 8.74
CA ASP A 33 3.91 18.85 7.85
C ASP A 33 3.81 18.44 6.39
N TYR A 34 4.12 17.18 6.06
CA TYR A 34 3.90 16.66 4.71
C TYR A 34 2.44 16.78 4.29
N ALA A 35 1.51 16.41 5.18
CA ALA A 35 0.08 16.51 4.91
C ALA A 35 -0.35 17.95 4.60
N ARG A 36 0.13 18.93 5.38
CA ARG A 36 -0.13 20.35 5.14
C ARG A 36 0.40 20.81 3.79
N VAL A 37 1.62 20.44 3.43
CA VAL A 37 2.23 20.79 2.14
C VAL A 37 1.42 20.17 1.00
N HIS A 38 1.03 18.90 1.12
CA HIS A 38 0.20 18.23 0.12
C HIS A 38 -1.16 18.93 -0.05
N SER A 39 -1.84 19.26 1.05
CA SER A 39 -3.13 19.99 1.01
C SER A 39 -2.99 21.36 0.34
N GLN A 40 -1.91 22.09 0.60
CA GLN A 40 -1.65 23.38 -0.03
C GLN A 40 -1.43 23.26 -1.55
N LEU A 41 -0.77 22.19 -2.00
CA LEU A 41 -0.49 21.97 -3.43
C LEU A 41 -1.72 21.49 -4.21
N HIS A 42 -2.57 20.67 -3.59
CA HIS A 42 -3.66 19.99 -4.30
C HIS A 42 -5.05 20.52 -3.93
N GLY A 43 -5.16 21.40 -2.94
CA GLY A 43 -6.44 22.00 -2.50
C GLY A 43 -7.38 21.02 -1.80
N GLU A 44 -6.92 19.80 -1.49
CA GLU A 44 -7.68 18.75 -0.83
C GLU A 44 -7.02 18.41 0.51
N ASP A 45 -7.81 18.44 1.59
CA ASP A 45 -7.30 18.13 2.92
C ASP A 45 -6.96 16.65 3.04
N ALA A 46 -5.67 16.34 2.93
CA ALA A 46 -5.17 14.99 2.98
C ALA A 46 -4.77 14.62 4.40
N ALA A 47 -5.60 13.84 5.11
CA ALA A 47 -5.24 13.33 6.43
C ALA A 47 -4.03 12.38 6.33
N VAL A 48 -3.14 12.40 7.33
CA VAL A 48 -1.98 11.50 7.43
C VAL A 48 -2.40 10.02 7.28
N SER A 49 -3.53 9.64 7.86
CA SER A 49 -4.07 8.27 7.78
C SER A 49 -4.44 7.84 6.36
N VAL A 50 -4.71 8.79 5.46
CA VAL A 50 -4.96 8.54 4.03
C VAL A 50 -3.65 8.52 3.25
N LEU A 51 -2.73 9.42 3.58
CA LEU A 51 -1.43 9.51 2.90
C LEU A 51 -0.50 8.34 3.19
N VAL A 52 -0.44 7.86 4.43
CA VAL A 52 0.49 6.80 4.86
C VAL A 52 0.33 5.52 4.01
N PRO A 53 -0.89 4.97 3.78
CA PRO A 53 -1.06 3.84 2.86
C PRO A 53 -0.48 4.09 1.46
N HIS A 54 -0.74 5.26 0.87
CA HIS A 54 -0.23 5.60 -0.47
C HIS A 54 1.29 5.75 -0.49
N MET A 55 1.88 6.35 0.55
CA MET A 55 3.33 6.44 0.71
C MET A 55 3.99 5.07 0.79
N LEU A 56 3.40 4.15 1.57
CA LEU A 56 3.91 2.78 1.70
C LEU A 56 3.81 1.99 0.40
N GLU A 57 2.70 2.14 -0.34
CA GLU A 57 2.55 1.54 -1.67
C GLU A 57 3.62 2.06 -2.64
N ALA A 58 3.84 3.37 -2.69
CA ALA A 58 4.85 3.99 -3.54
C ALA A 58 6.27 3.55 -3.15
N PHE A 59 6.55 3.47 -1.84
CA PHE A 59 7.83 2.98 -1.32
C PHE A 59 8.10 1.53 -1.76
N LEU A 60 7.17 0.61 -1.51
CA LEU A 60 7.31 -0.80 -1.89
C LEU A 60 7.41 -1.00 -3.41
N ALA A 61 6.71 -0.17 -4.20
CA ALA A 61 6.77 -0.20 -5.65
C ALA A 61 8.12 0.30 -6.20
N SER A 62 8.73 1.28 -5.54
CA SER A 62 10.01 1.87 -5.97
C SER A 62 11.23 1.02 -5.57
N ASP A 63 11.16 0.26 -4.47
CA ASP A 63 12.25 -0.62 -4.03
C ASP A 63 12.44 -1.83 -4.97
N SER A 64 13.42 -1.73 -5.88
CA SER A 64 13.76 -2.80 -6.82
C SER A 64 14.31 -4.07 -6.16
N GLY A 65 15.05 -3.92 -5.05
CA GLY A 65 15.62 -5.02 -4.29
C GLY A 65 14.51 -5.84 -3.63
N PHE A 66 13.60 -5.17 -2.94
CA PHE A 66 12.40 -5.78 -2.38
C PHE A 66 11.57 -6.49 -3.45
N ARG A 67 11.30 -5.83 -4.60
CA ARG A 67 10.52 -6.43 -5.68
C ARG A 67 11.14 -7.72 -6.21
N LYS A 68 12.48 -7.78 -6.34
CA LYS A 68 13.18 -9.00 -6.75
C LYS A 68 13.06 -10.10 -5.70
N ALA A 69 13.33 -9.79 -4.44
CA ALA A 69 13.20 -10.74 -3.33
C ALA A 69 11.77 -11.29 -3.20
N ARG A 70 10.75 -10.44 -3.32
CA ARG A 70 9.33 -10.83 -3.24
C ARG A 70 8.93 -11.82 -4.35
N ARG A 71 9.43 -11.64 -5.58
CA ARG A 71 9.18 -12.61 -6.66
C ARG A 71 9.77 -13.98 -6.34
N SER A 72 11.00 -14.03 -5.84
CA SER A 72 11.63 -15.29 -5.42
C SER A 72 10.85 -15.96 -4.29
N LEU A 73 10.38 -15.19 -3.30
CA LEU A 73 9.56 -15.70 -2.20
C LEU A 73 8.24 -16.33 -2.69
N ILE A 74 7.55 -15.69 -3.63
CA ILE A 74 6.30 -16.20 -4.20
C ILE A 74 6.55 -17.49 -4.99
N ALA A 75 7.62 -17.53 -5.80
CA ALA A 75 7.99 -18.73 -6.54
C ALA A 75 8.34 -19.92 -5.64
N ALA A 76 8.96 -19.67 -4.47
CA ALA A 76 9.27 -20.70 -3.49
C ALA A 76 8.01 -21.26 -2.78
N LYS A 77 6.97 -20.45 -2.59
CA LYS A 77 5.69 -20.89 -1.99
C LYS A 77 4.79 -21.68 -2.92
N ALA A 78 5.02 -21.60 -4.23
CA ALA A 78 4.25 -22.31 -5.25
C ALA A 78 4.83 -23.70 -5.60
N GLN A 79 5.97 -24.05 -4.99
CA GLN A 79 6.63 -25.36 -5.06
C GLN A 79 6.24 -26.17 -3.83
#